data_AF-A0A9P6RY07-F1
#
_entry.id   AF-A0A9P6RY07-F1
#
_cell.length_a   1.000
_cell.length_b   1.000
_cell.length_c   1.000
_cell.angle_alpha   90.00
_cell.angle_beta   90.00
_cell.angle_gamma   90.00
#
_symmetry.space_group_name_H-M   'P 1'
#
loop_
_entity.id
_entity.type
_entity.pdbx_description
1 polymer ?
#
loop_
_entity_poly.entity_id
_entity_poly.type
_entity_poly.pdbx_seq_one_letter_code
_entity_poly.pdbx_strand_id
1 'polypeptide(L)'
;MDLPAYSTGGTVHIVVNNQIGFTTDPRFARSTAYCTDIAKSINAPIFHVNADDVEAVNYVHQLAADWRKEFHTDVVIDLVCYRRHGHNETDQPSFTQPIMYKAINNQTPAMERYIDQLVKEGTFKTEEINDMKKRIWDILEENYAKSKDYKSKPKEWMTSSWHGFKSPAELATEVLPSHPTGAAVETLKHIGDKISSTPPGFKIHSNLARIMKARAKTIETGSNIDWATAEGLAFGTLLSEGKHVRLAGQDVERGTFSHRHAVLHDQETDKLHVPLKNLGHGQAAFSVSNSSLSEFGALGFELGYSLVNPNSLILWEAQFGDFANNAQCIIDQFIVSGETKWLQRT
;
A
#
# COMPACT_ATOMS: atom_id res chain seq x y z
N MET A 1 -16.08 -4.98 -5.71
CA MET A 1 -15.66 -3.70 -6.32
C MET A 1 -14.26 -3.93 -6.82
N ASP A 2 -14.04 -3.94 -8.13
CA ASP A 2 -12.69 -4.11 -8.69
C ASP A 2 -12.15 -2.73 -9.06
N LEU A 3 -10.96 -2.40 -8.57
CA LEU A 3 -10.23 -1.16 -8.86
C LEU A 3 -8.90 -1.58 -9.49
N PRO A 4 -8.83 -1.78 -10.81
CA PRO A 4 -7.66 -2.38 -11.44
C PRO A 4 -6.34 -1.65 -11.16
N ALA A 5 -6.40 -0.31 -11.03
CA ALA A 5 -5.24 0.53 -10.75
C ALA A 5 -4.74 0.49 -9.29
N TYR A 6 -5.48 -0.18 -8.41
CA TYR A 6 -5.18 -0.41 -6.98
C TYR A 6 -5.01 -1.90 -6.65
N SER A 7 -5.29 -2.79 -7.60
CA SER A 7 -5.18 -4.23 -7.37
C SER A 7 -3.73 -4.67 -7.26
N THR A 8 -3.44 -5.51 -6.26
CA THR A 8 -2.15 -6.19 -6.06
C THR A 8 -2.23 -7.68 -6.40
N GLY A 9 -3.33 -8.12 -7.05
CA GLY A 9 -3.61 -9.53 -7.33
C GLY A 9 -3.99 -10.33 -6.08
N GLY A 10 -4.68 -9.68 -5.15
CA GLY A 10 -5.15 -10.28 -3.89
C GLY A 10 -4.14 -10.20 -2.75
N THR A 11 -4.65 -10.05 -1.53
CA THR A 11 -3.88 -10.03 -0.28
C THR A 11 -4.29 -11.18 0.64
N VAL A 12 -3.29 -11.85 1.25
CA VAL A 12 -3.53 -12.84 2.31
C VAL A 12 -3.62 -12.10 3.63
N HIS A 13 -4.81 -12.08 4.23
CA HIS A 13 -5.07 -11.45 5.52
C HIS A 13 -5.04 -12.49 6.62
N ILE A 14 -4.27 -12.23 7.69
CA ILE A 14 -4.23 -13.09 8.88
C ILE A 14 -4.74 -12.27 10.05
N VAL A 15 -5.88 -12.66 10.61
CA VAL A 15 -6.43 -12.05 11.81
C VAL A 15 -6.04 -12.91 13.01
N VAL A 16 -5.19 -12.38 13.88
CA VAL A 16 -4.85 -13.01 15.17
C VAL A 16 -6.01 -12.76 16.13
N ASN A 17 -7.01 -13.62 16.06
CA ASN A 17 -8.23 -13.52 16.85
C ASN A 17 -8.01 -14.13 18.23
N ASN A 18 -7.32 -13.38 19.08
CA ASN A 18 -7.10 -13.70 20.50
C ASN A 18 -8.36 -13.46 21.38
N GLN A 19 -9.49 -13.15 20.75
CA GLN A 19 -10.81 -12.99 21.35
C GLN A 19 -10.91 -11.82 22.35
N ILE A 20 -10.03 -10.82 22.31
CA ILE A 20 -10.11 -9.63 23.17
C ILE A 20 -9.34 -8.42 22.61
N GLY A 21 -9.97 -7.24 22.61
CA GLY A 21 -9.31 -5.98 22.27
C GLY A 21 -9.09 -5.12 23.53
N PHE A 22 -7.85 -5.00 24.00
CA PHE A 22 -7.52 -4.41 25.32
C PHE A 22 -8.28 -5.15 26.45
N THR A 23 -9.40 -4.58 26.92
CA THR A 23 -10.34 -5.13 27.92
C THR A 23 -11.75 -5.35 27.35
N THR A 24 -11.94 -5.19 26.03
CA THR A 24 -13.26 -5.27 25.38
C THR A 24 -13.49 -6.65 24.79
N ASP A 25 -14.58 -7.29 25.22
CA ASP A 25 -14.99 -8.60 24.70
C ASP A 25 -15.53 -8.51 23.27
N PRO A 26 -15.41 -9.58 22.47
CA PRO A 26 -15.95 -9.69 21.11
C PRO A 26 -17.41 -9.27 20.96
N ARG A 27 -18.25 -9.58 21.95
CA ARG A 27 -19.68 -9.24 21.97
C ARG A 27 -19.98 -7.74 22.02
N PHE A 28 -18.99 -6.93 22.41
CA PHE A 28 -19.08 -5.47 22.45
C PHE A 28 -18.28 -4.79 21.34
N ALA A 29 -17.40 -5.54 20.66
CA ALA A 29 -16.50 -5.00 19.63
C ALA A 29 -17.09 -5.04 18.21
N ARG A 30 -18.12 -5.85 17.97
CA ARG A 30 -18.71 -6.05 16.63
C ARG A 30 -20.18 -6.46 16.71
N SER A 31 -20.89 -6.31 15.59
CA SER A 31 -22.32 -6.64 15.45
C SER A 31 -22.58 -7.94 14.68
N THR A 32 -21.54 -8.71 14.36
CA THR A 32 -21.61 -9.99 13.66
C THR A 32 -20.86 -11.08 14.44
N ALA A 33 -21.02 -12.34 14.03
CA ALA A 33 -20.41 -13.47 14.75
C ALA A 33 -18.87 -13.44 14.67
N TYR A 34 -18.32 -13.22 13.47
CA TYR A 34 -16.89 -13.33 13.21
C TYR A 34 -16.25 -11.96 13.01
N CYS A 35 -15.02 -11.80 13.50
CA CYS A 35 -14.24 -10.58 13.27
C CYS A 35 -13.89 -10.38 11.79
N THR A 36 -13.92 -11.46 11.00
CA THR A 36 -13.61 -11.50 9.57
C THR A 36 -14.83 -11.28 8.67
N ASP A 37 -16.03 -11.07 9.21
CA ASP A 37 -17.25 -10.86 8.39
C ASP A 37 -17.15 -9.62 7.47
N ILE A 38 -16.27 -8.67 7.77
CA ILE A 38 -15.97 -7.53 6.88
C ILE A 38 -15.50 -7.98 5.49
N ALA A 39 -14.81 -9.12 5.40
CA ALA A 39 -14.30 -9.67 4.15
C ALA A 39 -15.41 -10.16 3.20
N LYS A 40 -16.62 -10.39 3.73
CA LYS A 40 -17.80 -10.73 2.92
C LYS A 40 -18.22 -9.58 2.00
N SER A 41 -17.88 -8.33 2.34
CA SER A 41 -18.16 -7.16 1.48
C SER A 41 -17.44 -7.22 0.13
N ILE A 42 -16.34 -7.98 0.05
CA ILE A 42 -15.55 -8.20 -1.16
C ILE A 42 -15.60 -9.66 -1.64
N ASN A 43 -16.48 -10.49 -1.07
CA ASN A 43 -16.60 -11.93 -1.37
C ASN A 43 -15.28 -12.71 -1.23
N ALA A 44 -14.38 -12.29 -0.33
CA ALA A 44 -13.16 -13.05 -0.06
C ALA A 44 -13.49 -14.33 0.74
N PRO A 45 -12.90 -15.49 0.41
CA PRO A 45 -13.02 -16.68 1.26
C PRO A 45 -12.42 -16.42 2.65
N ILE A 46 -13.01 -17.09 3.64
CA ILE A 46 -12.61 -16.99 5.04
C ILE A 46 -12.37 -18.40 5.57
N PHE A 47 -11.17 -18.66 6.07
CA PHE A 47 -10.82 -19.89 6.76
C PHE A 47 -10.69 -19.62 8.25
N HIS A 48 -11.55 -20.24 9.06
CA HIS A 48 -11.43 -20.21 10.51
C HIS A 48 -10.64 -21.42 10.97
N VAL A 49 -9.59 -21.22 11.76
CA VAL A 49 -8.72 -22.29 12.23
C VAL A 49 -8.40 -22.14 13.72
N ASN A 50 -8.44 -23.24 14.45
CA ASN A 50 -8.07 -23.29 15.85
C ASN A 50 -6.54 -23.23 15.97
N ALA A 51 -6.00 -22.22 16.66
CA ALA A 51 -4.56 -22.04 16.82
C ALA A 51 -3.88 -23.12 17.67
N ASP A 52 -4.65 -23.92 18.43
CA ASP A 52 -4.12 -25.08 19.15
C ASP A 52 -3.84 -26.29 18.23
N ASP A 53 -4.28 -26.25 16.98
CA ASP A 53 -4.01 -27.29 15.97
C ASP A 53 -2.99 -26.76 14.95
N VAL A 54 -1.70 -26.98 15.26
CA VAL A 54 -0.57 -26.43 14.49
C VAL A 54 -0.56 -26.93 13.04
N GLU A 55 -0.96 -28.18 12.80
CA GLU A 55 -1.00 -28.78 11.47
C GLU A 55 -2.14 -28.19 10.63
N ALA A 56 -3.34 -28.04 11.20
CA ALA A 56 -4.44 -27.36 10.51
C ALA A 56 -4.11 -25.90 10.21
N VAL A 57 -3.43 -25.20 11.13
CA VAL A 57 -2.94 -23.84 10.89
C VAL A 57 -2.01 -23.82 9.69
N ASN A 58 -1.01 -24.70 9.63
CA ASN A 58 -0.09 -24.79 8.49
C ASN A 58 -0.84 -25.08 7.17
N TYR A 59 -1.77 -26.04 7.18
CA TYR A 59 -2.58 -26.39 6.02
C TYR A 59 -3.39 -25.20 5.49
N VAL A 60 -4.08 -24.46 6.38
CA VAL A 60 -4.91 -23.31 5.99
C VAL A 60 -4.06 -22.17 5.43
N HIS A 61 -2.86 -21.95 5.96
CA HIS A 61 -1.95 -20.94 5.42
C HIS A 61 -1.45 -21.32 4.02
N GLN A 62 -1.13 -22.59 3.79
CA GLN A 62 -0.77 -23.08 2.46
C GLN A 62 -1.95 -22.93 1.48
N LEU A 63 -3.16 -23.35 1.89
CA LEU A 63 -4.38 -23.23 1.09
C LEU A 63 -4.69 -21.77 0.74
N ALA A 64 -4.53 -20.84 1.68
CA ALA A 64 -4.72 -19.41 1.42
C ALA A 64 -3.68 -18.86 0.44
N ALA A 65 -2.41 -19.26 0.56
CA ALA A 65 -1.36 -18.88 -0.39
C ALA A 65 -1.68 -19.41 -1.80
N ASP A 66 -2.10 -20.67 -1.91
CA ASP A 66 -2.51 -21.30 -3.17
C ASP A 66 -3.75 -20.63 -3.75
N TRP A 67 -4.75 -20.30 -2.94
CA TRP A 67 -5.94 -19.56 -3.37
C TRP A 67 -5.58 -18.20 -3.97
N ARG A 68 -4.78 -17.40 -3.24
CA ARG A 68 -4.35 -16.08 -3.72
C ARG A 68 -3.56 -16.19 -5.01
N LYS A 69 -2.71 -17.21 -5.15
CA LYS A 69 -1.93 -17.48 -6.37
C LYS A 69 -2.81 -17.86 -7.56
N GLU A 70 -3.80 -18.72 -7.35
CA GLU A 70 -4.66 -19.25 -8.41
C GLU A 70 -5.71 -18.21 -8.87
N PHE A 71 -6.37 -17.55 -7.91
CA PHE A 71 -7.52 -16.70 -8.20
C PHE A 71 -7.21 -15.21 -8.22
N HIS A 72 -6.04 -14.80 -7.73
CA HIS A 72 -5.64 -13.38 -7.63
C HIS A 72 -6.63 -12.51 -6.84
N THR A 73 -7.28 -13.08 -5.84
CA THR A 73 -8.21 -12.39 -4.93
C THR A 73 -7.71 -12.42 -3.49
N ASP A 74 -8.25 -11.54 -2.67
CA ASP A 74 -8.06 -11.56 -1.23
C ASP A 74 -8.55 -12.89 -0.62
N VAL A 75 -7.92 -13.30 0.48
CA VAL A 75 -8.29 -14.46 1.29
C VAL A 75 -7.99 -14.13 2.75
N VAL A 76 -8.86 -14.58 3.66
CA VAL A 76 -8.75 -14.24 5.08
C VAL A 76 -8.63 -15.51 5.92
N ILE A 77 -7.65 -15.52 6.82
CA ILE A 77 -7.47 -16.53 7.84
C ILE A 77 -7.86 -15.93 9.19
N ASP A 78 -8.92 -16.47 9.81
CA ASP A 78 -9.26 -16.20 11.21
C ASP A 78 -8.55 -17.23 12.10
N LEU A 79 -7.39 -16.84 12.63
CA LEU A 79 -6.60 -17.65 13.54
C LEU A 79 -7.14 -17.48 14.96
N VAL A 80 -8.05 -18.37 15.36
CA VAL A 80 -8.73 -18.30 16.66
C VAL A 80 -7.80 -18.81 17.75
N CYS A 81 -7.35 -17.90 18.61
CA CYS A 81 -6.38 -18.16 19.66
C CYS A 81 -6.79 -17.48 20.98
N TYR A 82 -5.82 -17.28 21.88
CA TYR A 82 -6.00 -16.55 23.13
C TYR A 82 -4.76 -15.70 23.43
N ARG A 83 -4.91 -14.69 24.29
CA ARG A 83 -3.80 -13.87 24.79
C ARG A 83 -3.38 -14.36 26.18
N ARG A 84 -2.16 -14.89 26.31
CA ARG A 84 -1.67 -15.49 27.58
C ARG A 84 -1.57 -14.47 28.73
N HIS A 85 -1.11 -13.25 28.42
CA HIS A 85 -0.93 -12.16 29.38
C HIS A 85 -1.98 -11.04 29.17
N GLY A 86 -1.86 -9.93 29.92
CA GLY A 86 -2.66 -8.72 29.70
C GLY A 86 -2.43 -8.09 28.31
N HIS A 87 -3.01 -6.91 28.06
CA HIS A 87 -2.79 -6.24 26.77
C HIS A 87 -1.31 -5.90 26.54
N ASN A 88 -0.62 -5.60 27.63
CA ASN A 88 0.83 -5.69 27.76
C ASN A 88 1.16 -6.64 28.93
N GLU A 89 2.43 -7.01 29.08
CA GLU A 89 2.88 -8.02 30.05
C GLU A 89 2.72 -7.58 31.52
N THR A 90 2.60 -6.27 31.77
CA THR A 90 2.42 -5.70 33.11
C THR A 90 0.97 -5.46 33.50
N ASP A 91 0.05 -5.55 32.53
CA ASP A 91 -1.38 -5.31 32.73
C ASP A 91 -2.06 -6.53 33.39
N GLN A 92 -3.03 -6.27 34.28
CA GLN A 92 -3.74 -7.32 35.02
C GLN A 92 -5.13 -7.58 34.41
N PRO A 93 -5.25 -8.56 33.50
CA PRO A 93 -6.48 -8.77 32.74
C PRO A 93 -7.62 -9.34 33.57
N SER A 94 -7.32 -9.99 34.71
CA SER A 94 -8.34 -10.59 35.57
C SER A 94 -9.29 -9.55 36.18
N PHE A 95 -8.94 -8.26 36.15
CA PHE A 95 -9.83 -7.18 36.59
C PHE A 95 -11.07 -7.03 35.72
N THR A 96 -11.01 -7.43 34.45
CA THR A 96 -12.12 -7.27 33.50
C THR A 96 -12.53 -8.58 32.84
N GLN A 97 -11.61 -9.55 32.66
CA GLN A 97 -11.90 -10.87 32.06
C GLN A 97 -11.53 -12.06 32.98
N PRO A 98 -12.02 -12.13 34.24
CA PRO A 98 -11.59 -13.15 35.20
C PRO A 98 -11.91 -14.59 34.76
N ILE A 99 -13.05 -14.82 34.10
CA ILE A 99 -13.46 -16.18 33.68
C ILE A 99 -12.60 -16.67 32.52
N MET A 100 -12.37 -15.82 31.51
CA MET A 100 -11.51 -16.14 30.37
C MET A 100 -10.09 -16.45 30.84
N TYR A 101 -9.51 -15.61 31.71
CA TYR A 101 -8.15 -15.82 32.18
C TYR A 101 -8.01 -17.00 33.14
N LYS A 102 -9.08 -17.36 33.89
CA LYS A 102 -9.12 -18.62 34.62
C LYS A 102 -9.04 -19.83 33.68
N ALA A 103 -9.73 -19.80 32.54
CA ALA A 103 -9.65 -20.86 31.53
C ALA A 103 -8.25 -20.92 30.88
N ILE A 104 -7.71 -19.76 30.46
CA ILE A 104 -6.37 -19.65 29.86
C ILE A 104 -5.27 -20.17 30.80
N ASN A 105 -5.36 -19.86 32.10
CA ASN A 105 -4.39 -20.31 33.08
C ASN A 105 -4.41 -21.84 33.29
N ASN A 106 -5.57 -22.47 33.08
CA ASN A 106 -5.74 -23.92 33.19
C ASN A 106 -5.44 -24.65 31.86
N GLN A 107 -5.21 -23.93 30.77
CA GLN A 107 -4.96 -24.49 29.45
C GLN A 107 -3.47 -24.79 29.25
N THR A 108 -3.17 -25.99 28.74
CA THR A 108 -1.83 -26.34 28.25
C THR A 108 -1.52 -25.51 27.01
N PRO A 109 -0.38 -24.79 26.95
CA PRO A 109 0.00 -24.00 25.79
C PRO A 109 0.09 -24.84 24.50
N ALA A 110 -0.30 -24.24 23.36
CA ALA A 110 -0.29 -24.91 22.05
C ALA A 110 1.05 -25.58 21.71
N MET A 111 2.17 -24.93 22.04
CA MET A 111 3.51 -25.50 21.82
C MET A 111 3.73 -26.79 22.61
N GLU A 112 3.38 -26.82 23.90
CA GLU A 112 3.57 -28.02 24.72
C GLU A 112 2.61 -29.15 24.28
N ARG A 113 1.38 -28.81 23.89
CA ARG A 113 0.43 -29.79 23.32
C ARG A 113 0.98 -30.45 22.06
N TYR A 114 1.59 -29.68 21.17
CA TYR A 114 2.14 -30.20 19.93
C TYR A 114 3.44 -30.99 20.16
N ILE A 115 4.27 -30.58 21.11
CA ILE A 115 5.42 -31.38 21.55
C ILE A 115 4.96 -32.74 22.08
N ASP A 116 3.97 -32.76 22.98
CA ASP A 116 3.43 -34.00 23.54
C ASP A 116 2.89 -34.93 22.44
N GLN A 117 2.19 -34.37 21.44
CA GLN A 117 1.73 -35.11 20.28
C GLN A 117 2.90 -35.74 19.50
N LEU A 118 3.88 -34.94 19.10
CA LEU A 118 5.02 -35.39 18.30
C LEU A 118 5.87 -36.47 19.00
N VAL A 119 6.04 -36.34 20.32
CA VAL A 119 6.74 -37.34 21.13
C VAL A 119 5.94 -38.64 21.20
N LYS A 120 4.62 -38.55 21.40
CA LYS A 120 3.73 -39.71 21.46
C LYS A 120 3.66 -40.46 20.12
N GLU A 121 3.73 -39.74 19.00
CA GLU A 121 3.79 -40.31 17.65
C GLU A 121 5.17 -40.91 17.31
N GLY A 122 6.20 -40.59 18.10
CA GLY A 122 7.57 -41.03 17.86
C GLY A 122 8.29 -40.24 16.77
N THR A 123 7.72 -39.13 16.30
CA THR A 123 8.32 -38.23 15.32
C THR A 123 9.57 -37.54 15.88
N PHE A 124 9.54 -37.21 17.18
CA PHE A 124 10.67 -36.65 17.92
C PHE A 124 10.85 -37.37 19.26
N LYS A 125 12.10 -37.41 19.74
CA LYS A 125 12.42 -37.75 21.13
C LYS A 125 12.42 -36.50 22.00
N THR A 126 12.13 -36.67 23.29
CA THR A 126 12.14 -35.57 24.27
C THR A 126 13.50 -34.86 24.31
N GLU A 127 14.60 -35.61 24.18
CA GLU A 127 15.96 -35.06 24.16
C GLU A 127 16.18 -34.14 22.96
N GLU A 128 15.70 -34.51 21.77
CA GLU A 128 15.81 -33.70 20.56
C GLU A 128 15.07 -32.37 20.70
N ILE A 129 13.86 -32.39 21.29
CA ILE A 129 13.10 -31.17 21.58
C ILE A 129 13.84 -30.27 22.59
N ASN A 130 14.42 -30.84 23.64
CA ASN A 130 15.18 -30.08 24.64
C ASN A 130 16.43 -29.46 24.04
N ASP A 131 17.15 -30.19 23.18
CA ASP A 131 18.31 -29.68 22.46
C ASP A 131 17.93 -28.53 21.51
N MET A 132 16.77 -28.63 20.84
CA MET A 132 16.24 -27.52 20.03
C MET A 132 15.90 -26.29 20.87
N LYS A 133 15.19 -26.47 22.00
CA LYS A 133 14.85 -25.36 22.93
C LYS A 133 16.14 -24.69 23.44
N LYS A 134 17.13 -25.49 23.86
CA LYS A 134 18.44 -25.00 24.32
C LYS A 134 19.17 -24.23 23.23
N ARG A 135 19.23 -24.77 22.00
CA ARG A 135 19.89 -24.10 20.88
C ARG A 135 19.30 -22.71 20.60
N ILE A 136 17.97 -22.58 20.61
CA ILE A 136 17.31 -21.28 20.41
C ILE A 136 17.65 -20.32 21.55
N TRP A 137 17.64 -20.80 22.80
CA TRP A 137 18.02 -20.00 23.95
C TRP A 137 19.48 -19.51 23.88
N ASP A 138 20.41 -20.40 23.53
CA ASP A 138 21.84 -20.07 23.36
C ASP A 138 22.03 -19.01 22.26
N ILE A 139 21.27 -19.10 21.15
CA ILE A 139 21.26 -18.08 20.10
C ILE A 139 20.78 -16.72 20.65
N LEU A 140 19.71 -16.70 21.46
CA LEU A 140 19.19 -15.46 22.05
C LEU A 140 20.20 -14.85 23.04
N GLU A 141 20.84 -15.66 23.89
CA GLU A 141 21.87 -15.20 24.84
C GLU A 141 23.11 -14.67 24.11
N GLU A 142 23.57 -15.36 23.08
CA GLU A 142 24.72 -14.90 22.27
C GLU A 142 24.43 -13.56 21.60
N ASN A 143 23.24 -13.40 21.01
CA ASN A 143 22.83 -12.13 20.41
C ASN A 143 22.66 -11.01 21.45
N TYR A 144 22.14 -11.32 22.64
CA TYR A 144 22.07 -10.37 23.74
C TYR A 144 23.46 -9.94 24.24
N ALA A 145 24.44 -10.85 24.26
CA ALA A 145 25.82 -10.50 24.59
C ALA A 145 26.43 -9.59 23.52
N LYS A 146 26.23 -9.91 22.24
CA LYS A 146 26.73 -9.12 21.09
C LYS A 146 26.06 -7.75 20.95
N SER A 147 24.80 -7.61 21.38
CA SER A 147 24.05 -6.35 21.24
C SER A 147 24.69 -5.18 21.99
N LYS A 148 25.50 -5.45 23.03
CA LYS A 148 26.22 -4.44 23.81
C LYS A 148 27.23 -3.64 22.98
N ASP A 149 27.83 -4.28 21.97
CA ASP A 149 28.82 -3.66 21.08
C ASP A 149 28.23 -3.32 19.70
N TYR A 150 26.97 -3.67 19.46
CA TYR A 150 26.32 -3.46 18.17
C TYR A 150 26.01 -1.98 17.94
N LYS A 151 26.35 -1.49 16.75
CA LYS A 151 25.99 -0.16 16.27
C LYS A 151 25.12 -0.29 15.03
N SER A 152 23.83 -0.03 15.20
CA SER A 152 22.85 -0.04 14.11
C SER A 152 23.24 0.94 13.01
N LYS A 153 23.05 0.54 11.74
CA LYS A 153 23.23 1.42 10.58
C LYS A 153 21.88 1.80 9.99
N PRO A 154 21.65 3.06 9.60
CA PRO A 154 20.41 3.52 8.96
C PRO A 154 19.94 2.66 7.78
N LYS A 155 20.87 2.10 7.01
CA LYS A 155 20.59 1.24 5.86
C LYS A 155 19.88 -0.07 6.22
N GLU A 156 19.98 -0.52 7.47
CA GLU A 156 19.36 -1.75 7.96
C GLU A 156 17.83 -1.60 8.16
N TRP A 157 17.33 -0.36 8.14
CA TRP A 157 15.92 -0.03 8.40
C TRP A 157 15.14 0.39 7.14
N MET A 158 15.83 0.62 6.01
CA MET A 158 15.18 1.04 4.76
C MET A 158 14.79 -0.17 3.92
N THR A 159 13.51 -0.25 3.54
CA THR A 159 12.93 -1.32 2.71
C THR A 159 13.33 -1.24 1.23
N SER A 160 13.69 -0.05 0.74
CA SER A 160 14.16 0.20 -0.63
C SER A 160 15.46 0.98 -0.64
N SER A 161 16.51 0.43 -1.26
CA SER A 161 17.76 1.17 -1.45
C SER A 161 17.62 2.14 -2.63
N TRP A 162 17.35 3.41 -2.34
CA TRP A 162 17.38 4.49 -3.33
C TRP A 162 18.83 4.83 -3.69
N HIS A 163 19.45 3.97 -4.51
CA HIS A 163 20.83 4.16 -4.97
C HIS A 163 20.97 5.48 -5.75
N GLY A 164 21.98 6.28 -5.41
CA GLY A 164 22.24 7.58 -6.04
C GLY A 164 21.45 8.75 -5.46
N PHE A 165 20.57 8.52 -4.48
CA PHE A 165 19.84 9.59 -3.78
C PHE A 165 20.43 9.86 -2.40
N LYS A 166 20.70 11.13 -2.10
CA LYS A 166 21.19 11.60 -0.79
C LYS A 166 20.29 11.17 0.34
N SER A 167 20.89 10.68 1.42
CA SER A 167 20.25 10.30 2.67
C SER A 167 19.65 11.49 3.43
N PRO A 168 18.67 11.24 4.33
CA PRO A 168 18.14 12.28 5.20
C PRO A 168 19.25 13.03 5.96
N ALA A 169 20.30 12.32 6.39
CA ALA A 169 21.45 12.91 7.04
C ALA A 169 22.26 13.86 6.13
N GLU A 170 22.44 13.49 4.86
CA GLU A 170 23.10 14.34 3.86
C GLU A 170 22.24 15.57 3.53
N LEU A 171 20.91 15.40 3.41
CA LEU A 171 19.97 16.50 3.15
C LEU A 171 19.84 17.47 4.32
N ALA A 172 20.01 17.01 5.57
CA ALA A 172 19.97 17.86 6.76
C ALA A 172 21.12 18.88 6.81
N THR A 173 22.24 18.58 6.14
CA THR A 173 23.44 19.43 6.15
C THR A 173 23.69 20.15 4.82
N GLU A 174 22.96 19.79 3.77
CA GLU A 174 23.17 20.33 2.43
C GLU A 174 21.90 20.98 1.89
N VAL A 175 22.00 22.25 1.52
CA VAL A 175 20.96 22.89 0.71
C VAL A 175 21.02 22.26 -0.68
N LEU A 176 19.93 21.62 -1.10
CA LEU A 176 19.84 21.09 -2.46
C LEU A 176 19.95 22.23 -3.47
N PRO A 177 20.84 22.12 -4.48
CA PRO A 177 20.93 23.14 -5.51
C PRO A 177 19.62 23.21 -6.28
N SER A 178 19.20 24.42 -6.64
CA SER A 178 18.11 24.60 -7.60
C SER A 178 18.58 24.05 -8.95
N HIS A 179 17.93 22.98 -9.41
CA HIS A 179 18.21 22.40 -10.71
C HIS A 179 17.36 23.11 -11.79
N PRO A 180 17.91 23.35 -13.00
CA PRO A 180 17.11 23.86 -14.10
C PRO A 180 16.01 22.86 -14.45
N THR A 181 14.75 23.27 -14.35
CA THR A 181 13.56 22.44 -14.66
C THR A 181 12.94 22.77 -16.02
N GLY A 182 13.58 23.65 -16.79
CA GLY A 182 13.11 24.00 -18.13
C GLY A 182 13.32 22.86 -19.13
N ALA A 183 12.37 22.69 -20.04
CA ALA A 183 12.46 21.74 -21.15
C ALA A 183 12.68 22.48 -22.47
N ALA A 184 13.27 21.78 -23.45
CA ALA A 184 13.41 22.32 -24.81
C ALA A 184 12.03 22.61 -25.41
N VAL A 185 11.89 23.76 -26.10
CA VAL A 185 10.62 24.19 -26.71
C VAL A 185 10.09 23.14 -27.69
N GLU A 186 10.96 22.48 -28.45
CA GLU A 186 10.58 21.41 -29.37
C GLU A 186 9.98 20.21 -28.66
N THR A 187 10.52 19.82 -27.49
CA THR A 187 9.94 18.77 -26.65
C THR A 187 8.55 19.18 -26.15
N LEU A 188 8.40 20.43 -25.70
CA LEU A 188 7.11 20.96 -25.25
C LEU A 188 6.06 21.00 -26.38
N LYS A 189 6.46 21.40 -27.59
CA LYS A 189 5.58 21.37 -28.77
C LYS A 189 5.16 19.96 -29.16
N HIS A 190 6.10 19.00 -29.15
CA HIS A 190 5.81 17.59 -29.42
C HIS A 190 4.81 17.02 -28.41
N ILE A 191 5.06 17.20 -27.12
CA ILE A 191 4.11 16.76 -26.07
C ILE A 191 2.77 17.45 -26.25
N GLY A 192 2.80 18.75 -26.53
CA GLY A 192 1.61 19.56 -26.75
C GLY A 192 0.70 19.09 -27.87
N ASP A 193 1.31 18.71 -29.00
CA ASP A 193 0.59 18.09 -30.12
C ASP A 193 -0.06 16.77 -29.70
N LYS A 194 0.68 15.92 -28.96
CA LYS A 194 0.16 14.65 -28.44
C LYS A 194 -1.02 14.84 -27.49
N ILE A 195 -0.89 15.70 -26.48
CA ILE A 195 -1.97 15.93 -25.48
C ILE A 195 -3.17 16.71 -26.04
N SER A 196 -3.07 17.22 -27.27
CA SER A 196 -4.12 17.95 -27.99
C SER A 196 -4.66 17.18 -29.20
N SER A 197 -4.23 15.94 -29.42
CA SER A 197 -4.66 15.09 -30.53
C SER A 197 -5.37 13.82 -30.07
N THR A 198 -6.07 13.17 -30.99
CA THR A 198 -6.76 11.89 -30.79
C THR A 198 -6.40 10.95 -31.94
N PRO A 199 -6.47 9.62 -31.75
CA PRO A 199 -6.15 8.69 -32.82
C PRO A 199 -7.15 8.78 -33.98
N PRO A 200 -6.76 8.39 -35.21
CA PRO A 200 -7.67 8.38 -36.34
C PRO A 200 -8.95 7.61 -36.07
N GLY A 201 -10.09 8.19 -36.43
CA GLY A 201 -11.41 7.59 -36.22
C GLY A 201 -12.00 7.76 -34.81
N PHE A 202 -11.27 8.35 -33.86
CA PHE A 202 -11.77 8.59 -32.51
C PHE A 202 -12.84 9.69 -32.48
N LYS A 203 -14.01 9.37 -31.95
CA LYS A 203 -15.17 10.26 -31.87
C LYS A 203 -15.21 10.97 -30.54
N ILE A 204 -14.53 12.10 -30.42
CA ILE A 204 -14.53 12.90 -29.20
C ILE A 204 -15.78 13.79 -29.10
N HIS A 205 -16.23 14.08 -27.87
CA HIS A 205 -17.30 15.04 -27.62
C HIS A 205 -16.96 16.44 -28.20
N SER A 206 -17.94 17.10 -28.83
CA SER A 206 -17.74 18.34 -29.58
C SER A 206 -17.17 19.50 -28.75
N ASN A 207 -17.60 19.66 -27.49
CA ASN A 207 -17.02 20.65 -26.59
C ASN A 207 -15.55 20.35 -26.25
N LEU A 208 -15.19 19.07 -26.10
CA LEU A 208 -13.83 18.67 -25.78
C LEU A 208 -12.90 18.83 -26.99
N ALA A 209 -13.40 18.60 -28.22
CA ALA A 209 -12.67 18.94 -29.44
C ALA A 209 -12.28 20.44 -29.48
N ARG A 210 -13.17 21.33 -29.03
CA ARG A 210 -12.87 22.78 -28.94
C ARG A 210 -11.79 23.06 -27.91
N ILE A 211 -11.84 22.42 -26.75
CA ILE A 211 -10.82 22.53 -25.70
C ILE A 211 -9.46 22.06 -26.22
N MET A 212 -9.39 20.90 -26.88
CA MET A 212 -8.13 20.38 -27.45
C MET A 212 -7.57 21.28 -28.56
N LYS A 213 -8.43 21.86 -29.40
CA LYS A 213 -7.98 22.83 -30.42
C LYS A 213 -7.44 24.11 -29.79
N ALA A 214 -8.06 24.60 -28.72
CA ALA A 214 -7.55 25.76 -27.98
C ALA A 214 -6.20 25.47 -27.33
N ARG A 215 -6.05 24.29 -26.71
CA ARG A 215 -4.78 23.79 -26.16
C ARG A 215 -3.68 23.71 -27.21
N ALA A 216 -3.94 23.13 -28.37
CA ALA A 216 -2.97 23.07 -29.47
C ALA A 216 -2.50 24.49 -29.89
N LYS A 217 -3.44 25.43 -29.99
CA LYS A 217 -3.15 26.81 -30.38
C LYS A 217 -2.27 27.53 -29.35
N THR A 218 -2.55 27.43 -28.05
CA THR A 218 -1.76 28.11 -27.01
C THR A 218 -0.34 27.58 -26.92
N ILE A 219 -0.15 26.28 -27.19
CA ILE A 219 1.18 25.67 -27.26
C ILE A 219 1.93 26.13 -28.52
N GLU A 220 1.27 26.17 -29.67
CA GLU A 220 1.86 26.67 -30.92
C GLU A 220 2.30 28.13 -30.78
N THR A 221 1.47 28.99 -30.19
CA THR A 221 1.78 30.41 -30.00
C THR A 221 2.71 30.67 -28.81
N GLY A 222 2.91 29.70 -27.92
CA GLY A 222 3.70 29.84 -26.69
C GLY A 222 3.17 30.88 -25.71
N SER A 223 1.88 31.22 -25.79
CA SER A 223 1.27 32.31 -25.03
C SER A 223 -0.10 31.90 -24.48
N ASN A 224 -0.46 32.43 -23.31
CA ASN A 224 -1.70 32.11 -22.60
C ASN A 224 -1.88 30.60 -22.34
N ILE A 225 -0.80 29.92 -21.98
CA ILE A 225 -0.83 28.51 -21.57
C ILE A 225 -1.57 28.43 -20.22
N ASP A 226 -2.65 27.67 -20.17
CA ASP A 226 -3.44 27.46 -18.95
C ASP A 226 -2.84 26.39 -18.03
N TRP A 227 -3.42 26.24 -16.84
CA TRP A 227 -2.90 25.35 -15.80
C TRP A 227 -2.87 23.88 -16.24
N ALA A 228 -3.96 23.39 -16.83
CA ALA A 228 -4.07 22.00 -17.27
C ALA A 228 -3.10 21.67 -18.42
N THR A 229 -2.86 22.65 -19.32
CA THR A 229 -1.88 22.49 -20.39
C THR A 229 -0.47 22.44 -19.82
N ALA A 230 -0.12 23.36 -18.91
CA ALA A 230 1.19 23.35 -18.25
C ALA A 230 1.43 22.05 -17.45
N GLU A 231 0.41 21.55 -16.73
CA GLU A 231 0.45 20.27 -16.03
C GLU A 231 0.72 19.10 -16.99
N GLY A 232 -0.03 19.01 -18.10
CA GLY A 232 0.19 17.98 -19.11
C GLY A 232 1.57 18.04 -19.76
N LEU A 233 2.09 19.25 -20.00
CA LEU A 233 3.46 19.45 -20.49
C LEU A 233 4.50 18.95 -19.48
N ALA A 234 4.35 19.29 -18.19
CA ALA A 234 5.26 18.85 -17.14
C ALA A 234 5.25 17.33 -16.95
N PHE A 235 4.08 16.69 -16.99
CA PHE A 235 3.99 15.23 -16.96
C PHE A 235 4.65 14.63 -18.20
N GLY A 236 4.39 15.17 -19.38
CA GLY A 236 4.97 14.66 -20.62
C GLY A 236 6.50 14.76 -20.68
N THR A 237 7.09 15.82 -20.12
CA THR A 237 8.55 15.97 -20.08
C THR A 237 9.18 14.94 -19.16
N LEU A 238 8.62 14.75 -17.95
CA LEU A 238 9.05 13.71 -17.02
C LEU A 238 8.98 12.31 -17.65
N LEU A 239 7.88 12.01 -18.32
CA LEU A 239 7.70 10.73 -19.02
C LEU A 239 8.74 10.53 -20.13
N SER A 240 9.06 11.59 -20.86
CA SER A 240 10.09 11.55 -21.93
C SER A 240 11.51 11.39 -21.36
N GLU A 241 11.74 11.82 -20.12
CA GLU A 241 13.00 11.68 -19.38
C GLU A 241 13.13 10.34 -18.63
N GLY A 242 12.17 9.43 -18.82
CA GLY A 242 12.19 8.12 -18.18
C GLY A 242 11.67 8.13 -16.73
N LYS A 243 10.99 9.20 -16.29
CA LYS A 243 10.36 9.29 -14.96
C LYS A 243 8.90 8.88 -15.04
N HIS A 244 8.50 7.92 -14.20
CA HIS A 244 7.11 7.51 -14.12
C HIS A 244 6.27 8.62 -13.52
N VAL A 245 5.01 8.74 -13.97
CA VAL A 245 4.06 9.67 -13.35
C VAL A 245 2.78 8.90 -13.04
N ARG A 246 2.36 8.94 -11.78
CA ARG A 246 1.09 8.38 -11.30
C ARG A 246 0.25 9.48 -10.69
N LEU A 247 -0.96 9.67 -11.19
CA LEU A 247 -1.97 10.58 -10.64
C LEU A 247 -3.20 9.77 -10.23
N ALA A 248 -3.58 9.86 -8.96
CA ALA A 248 -4.72 9.14 -8.44
C ALA A 248 -5.59 10.00 -7.52
N GLY A 249 -6.87 9.69 -7.45
CA GLY A 249 -7.85 10.45 -6.68
C GLY A 249 -9.23 10.36 -7.30
N GLN A 250 -10.22 11.02 -6.72
CA GLN A 250 -11.59 10.99 -7.23
C GLN A 250 -11.70 11.87 -8.47
N ASP A 251 -12.22 11.32 -9.56
CA ASP A 251 -12.48 12.01 -10.84
C ASP A 251 -11.24 12.65 -11.52
N VAL A 252 -10.01 12.27 -11.12
CA VAL A 252 -8.76 12.88 -11.61
C VAL A 252 -8.53 12.72 -13.10
N GLU A 253 -9.10 11.67 -13.71
CA GLU A 253 -8.99 11.40 -15.14
C GLU A 253 -9.59 12.53 -16.00
N ARG A 254 -10.75 13.05 -15.59
CA ARG A 254 -11.37 14.24 -16.18
C ARG A 254 -10.88 15.52 -15.51
N GLY A 255 -10.64 15.44 -14.21
CA GLY A 255 -10.54 16.56 -13.27
C GLY A 255 -11.91 16.96 -12.74
N THR A 256 -12.00 17.21 -11.44
CA THR A 256 -13.22 17.71 -10.76
C THR A 256 -13.82 18.90 -11.51
N PHE A 257 -12.98 19.87 -11.87
CA PHE A 257 -13.35 21.10 -12.57
C PHE A 257 -13.43 20.95 -14.09
N SER A 258 -13.40 19.72 -14.60
CA SER A 258 -13.42 19.41 -16.04
C SER A 258 -12.32 20.17 -16.81
N HIS A 259 -11.13 20.27 -16.23
CA HIS A 259 -10.01 21.03 -16.79
C HIS A 259 -8.95 20.12 -17.44
N ARG A 260 -8.75 18.91 -16.91
CA ARG A 260 -7.59 18.07 -17.24
C ARG A 260 -7.79 17.25 -18.51
N HIS A 261 -8.82 16.39 -18.50
CA HIS A 261 -9.11 15.44 -19.57
C HIS A 261 -7.89 14.58 -19.95
N ALA A 262 -7.25 13.96 -18.95
CA ALA A 262 -6.14 13.03 -19.16
C ALA A 262 -6.61 11.71 -19.80
N VAL A 263 -7.87 11.35 -19.59
CA VAL A 263 -8.55 10.23 -20.26
C VAL A 263 -9.68 10.79 -21.12
N LEU A 264 -9.72 10.36 -22.38
CA LEU A 264 -10.73 10.73 -23.36
C LEU A 264 -11.60 9.51 -23.65
N HIS A 265 -12.91 9.74 -23.81
CA HIS A 265 -13.89 8.70 -24.11
C HIS A 265 -14.45 8.87 -25.52
N ASP A 266 -14.37 7.81 -26.33
CA ASP A 266 -15.03 7.75 -27.62
C ASP A 266 -16.56 7.72 -27.43
N GLN A 267 -17.25 8.65 -28.06
CA GLN A 267 -18.70 8.84 -27.91
C GLN A 267 -19.54 7.75 -28.57
N GLU A 268 -18.96 6.94 -29.45
CA GLU A 268 -19.67 5.86 -30.17
C GLU A 268 -19.29 4.49 -29.64
N THR A 269 -18.04 4.29 -29.21
CA THR A 269 -17.53 2.96 -28.84
C THR A 269 -17.11 2.80 -27.37
N ASP A 270 -17.16 3.87 -26.56
CA ASP A 270 -16.66 3.92 -25.17
C ASP A 270 -15.18 3.51 -25.02
N LYS A 271 -14.41 3.60 -26.12
CA LYS A 271 -12.97 3.33 -26.10
C LYS A 271 -12.27 4.49 -25.39
N LEU A 272 -11.35 4.14 -24.50
CA LEU A 272 -10.53 5.10 -23.79
C LEU A 272 -9.26 5.43 -24.58
N HIS A 273 -8.91 6.71 -24.61
CA HIS A 273 -7.62 7.19 -25.09
C HIS A 273 -6.94 8.05 -24.03
N VAL A 274 -5.68 7.74 -23.72
CA VAL A 274 -4.86 8.49 -22.77
C VAL A 274 -3.67 9.09 -23.53
N PRO A 275 -3.73 10.37 -23.93
CA PRO A 275 -2.70 10.97 -24.79
C PRO A 275 -1.28 10.85 -24.23
N LEU A 276 -1.10 11.05 -22.91
CA LEU A 276 0.19 10.95 -22.24
C LEU A 276 0.79 9.53 -22.21
N LYS A 277 0.01 8.49 -22.52
CA LYS A 277 0.54 7.13 -22.76
C LYS A 277 1.11 6.93 -24.17
N ASN A 278 1.05 7.94 -25.04
CA ASN A 278 1.33 7.83 -26.48
C ASN A 278 2.23 8.96 -27.02
N LEU A 279 3.24 9.37 -26.24
CA LEU A 279 4.23 10.38 -26.59
C LEU A 279 5.27 9.86 -27.59
N GLY A 280 5.69 8.60 -27.48
CA GLY A 280 6.67 8.01 -28.40
C GLY A 280 7.41 6.80 -27.83
N HIS A 281 8.38 6.29 -28.58
CA HIS A 281 9.23 5.18 -28.13
C HIS A 281 10.14 5.63 -26.98
N GLY A 282 10.25 4.79 -25.95
CA GLY A 282 11.16 5.03 -24.82
C GLY A 282 10.58 5.87 -23.67
N GLN A 283 9.33 6.34 -23.77
CA GLN A 283 8.69 7.04 -22.67
C GLN A 283 8.47 6.12 -21.45
N ALA A 284 8.47 6.71 -20.26
CA ALA A 284 8.08 6.04 -19.03
C ALA A 284 6.55 5.81 -18.95
N ALA A 285 6.16 4.95 -18.01
CA ALA A 285 4.76 4.67 -17.73
C ALA A 285 4.05 5.88 -17.12
N PHE A 286 2.92 6.26 -17.72
CA PHE A 286 1.94 7.18 -17.16
C PHE A 286 0.75 6.39 -16.62
N SER A 287 0.36 6.65 -15.37
CA SER A 287 -0.84 6.10 -14.77
C SER A 287 -1.72 7.25 -14.28
N VAL A 288 -2.96 7.30 -14.75
CA VAL A 288 -3.99 8.17 -14.20
C VAL A 288 -5.17 7.27 -13.88
N SER A 289 -5.70 7.37 -12.67
CA SER A 289 -6.76 6.45 -12.22
C SER A 289 -7.69 7.10 -11.22
N ASN A 290 -8.98 7.03 -11.51
CA ASN A 290 -10.01 7.35 -10.55
C ASN A 290 -9.95 6.37 -9.36
N SER A 291 -9.84 6.90 -8.14
CA SER A 291 -9.92 6.12 -6.90
C SER A 291 -11.35 5.75 -6.56
N SER A 292 -11.55 4.87 -5.57
CA SER A 292 -12.83 4.81 -4.86
C SER A 292 -13.10 6.11 -4.11
N LEU A 293 -14.34 6.27 -3.64
CA LEU A 293 -14.72 7.34 -2.71
C LEU A 293 -14.14 7.07 -1.30
N SER A 294 -12.81 7.09 -1.20
CA SER A 294 -12.07 6.91 0.04
C SER A 294 -10.78 7.72 0.01
N GLU A 295 -10.64 8.70 0.90
CA GLU A 295 -9.40 9.46 1.03
C GLU A 295 -8.35 8.65 1.80
N PHE A 296 -8.74 8.05 2.93
CA PHE A 296 -7.83 7.30 3.80
C PHE A 296 -7.15 6.14 3.07
N GLY A 297 -7.93 5.30 2.38
CA GLY A 297 -7.41 4.15 1.65
C GLY A 297 -6.59 4.56 0.42
N ALA A 298 -7.07 5.55 -0.34
CA ALA A 298 -6.38 6.00 -1.55
C ALA A 298 -5.05 6.69 -1.21
N LEU A 299 -5.03 7.65 -0.28
CA LEU A 299 -3.79 8.36 0.09
C LEU A 299 -2.77 7.41 0.73
N GLY A 300 -3.22 6.48 1.58
CA GLY A 300 -2.34 5.46 2.15
C GLY A 300 -1.71 4.56 1.09
N PHE A 301 -2.47 4.20 0.04
CA PHE A 301 -1.95 3.44 -1.09
C PHE A 301 -0.90 4.24 -1.90
N GLU A 302 -1.21 5.49 -2.24
CA GLU A 302 -0.28 6.34 -3.00
C GLU A 302 1.02 6.62 -2.23
N LEU A 303 0.93 6.81 -0.91
CA LEU A 303 2.10 6.88 -0.03
C LEU A 303 2.95 5.61 -0.16
N GLY A 304 2.33 4.42 -0.04
CA GLY A 304 3.05 3.15 -0.21
C GLY A 304 3.73 3.03 -1.57
N TYR A 305 3.09 3.54 -2.64
CA TYR A 305 3.65 3.58 -3.99
C TYR A 305 4.88 4.50 -4.06
N SER A 306 4.85 5.67 -3.40
CA SER A 306 5.94 6.65 -3.44
C SER A 306 7.23 6.15 -2.78
N LEU A 307 7.11 5.29 -1.77
CA LEU A 307 8.27 4.74 -1.05
C LEU A 307 9.16 3.83 -1.92
N VAL A 308 8.63 3.23 -2.99
CA VAL A 308 9.31 2.13 -3.70
C VAL A 308 10.30 2.61 -4.76
N ASN A 309 9.90 3.54 -5.62
CA ASN A 309 10.68 3.95 -6.79
C ASN A 309 10.94 5.45 -6.82
N PRO A 310 12.18 5.91 -6.55
CA PRO A 310 12.52 7.33 -6.51
C PRO A 310 12.53 8.02 -7.88
N ASN A 311 12.39 7.26 -8.97
CA ASN A 311 12.25 7.79 -10.32
C ASN A 311 10.78 7.91 -10.74
N SER A 312 9.89 8.14 -9.78
CA SER A 312 8.45 8.30 -10.02
C SER A 312 7.93 9.57 -9.34
N LEU A 313 7.10 10.33 -10.05
CA LEU A 313 6.25 11.35 -9.47
C LEU A 313 4.90 10.72 -9.13
N ILE A 314 4.60 10.62 -7.84
CA ILE A 314 3.32 10.09 -7.34
C ILE A 314 2.48 11.26 -6.82
N LEU A 315 1.29 11.42 -7.37
CA LEU A 315 0.35 12.48 -7.01
C LEU A 315 -0.95 11.86 -6.52
N TRP A 316 -1.42 12.35 -5.38
CA TRP A 316 -2.78 12.15 -4.91
C TRP A 316 -3.53 13.50 -4.95
N GLU A 317 -4.72 13.51 -5.57
CA GLU A 317 -5.57 14.69 -5.67
C GLU A 317 -6.90 14.47 -4.94
N ALA A 318 -7.15 15.27 -3.91
CA ALA A 318 -8.47 15.36 -3.29
C ALA A 318 -9.44 16.06 -4.23
N GLN A 319 -10.72 15.68 -4.23
CA GLN A 319 -11.73 16.33 -5.06
C GLN A 319 -11.84 17.83 -4.75
N PHE A 320 -11.81 18.16 -3.46
CA PHE A 320 -11.60 19.49 -2.88
C PHE A 320 -10.64 19.33 -1.69
N GLY A 321 -9.80 20.35 -1.45
CA GLY A 321 -8.78 20.29 -0.39
C GLY A 321 -9.36 20.04 1.01
N ASP A 322 -10.59 20.48 1.25
CA ASP A 322 -11.34 20.31 2.49
C ASP A 322 -11.48 18.83 2.92
N PHE A 323 -11.54 17.90 1.96
CA PHE A 323 -11.73 16.47 2.24
C PHE A 323 -10.46 15.72 2.64
N ALA A 324 -9.28 16.36 2.55
CA ALA A 324 -8.02 15.73 2.95
C ALA A 324 -8.00 15.35 4.44
N ASN A 325 -8.82 15.99 5.28
CA ASN A 325 -8.97 15.67 6.69
C ASN A 325 -9.49 14.24 6.95
N ASN A 326 -10.18 13.61 5.99
CA ASN A 326 -10.60 12.20 6.10
C ASN A 326 -9.40 11.23 6.07
N ALA A 327 -8.22 11.69 5.63
CA ALA A 327 -6.98 10.94 5.63
C ALA A 327 -5.97 11.47 6.68
N GLN A 328 -6.42 12.19 7.71
CA GLN A 328 -5.54 12.88 8.66
C GLN A 328 -4.51 11.95 9.32
N CYS A 329 -4.87 10.72 9.68
CA CYS A 329 -3.89 9.80 10.27
C CYS A 329 -2.78 9.41 9.29
N ILE A 330 -3.07 9.34 7.98
CA ILE A 330 -2.03 9.11 6.96
C ILE A 330 -1.10 10.32 6.88
N ILE A 331 -1.66 11.53 6.92
CA ILE A 331 -0.89 12.78 6.91
C ILE A 331 0.01 12.88 8.13
N ASP A 332 -0.57 12.82 9.33
CA ASP A 332 0.14 13.04 10.60
C ASP A 332 1.18 11.95 10.85
N GLN A 333 0.77 10.69 10.67
CA GLN A 333 1.57 9.56 11.09
C GLN A 333 2.49 9.02 10.01
N PHE A 334 2.39 9.48 8.76
CA PHE A 334 3.28 8.99 7.72
C PHE A 334 3.86 10.11 6.88
N ILE A 335 3.04 10.94 6.23
CA ILE A 335 3.56 11.98 5.32
C ILE A 335 4.43 12.99 6.07
N VAL A 336 3.96 13.49 7.21
CA VAL A 336 4.68 14.52 7.98
C VAL A 336 5.83 13.95 8.80
N SER A 337 5.73 12.69 9.27
CA SER A 337 6.63 12.14 10.29
C SER A 337 7.39 10.87 9.87
N GLY A 338 7.15 10.34 8.66
CA GLY A 338 7.71 9.07 8.21
C GLY A 338 9.24 9.08 8.05
N GLU A 339 9.79 10.17 7.51
CA GLU A 339 11.24 10.33 7.38
C GLU A 339 11.93 10.33 8.75
N THR A 340 11.42 11.11 9.71
CA THR A 340 12.00 11.20 11.06
C THR A 340 11.87 9.90 11.85
N LYS A 341 10.72 9.21 11.75
CA LYS A 341 10.45 8.01 12.56
C LYS A 341 11.08 6.75 11.98
N TRP A 342 11.10 6.64 10.65
CA TRP A 342 11.42 5.38 9.96
C TRP A 342 12.42 5.54 8.82
N LEU A 343 12.97 6.74 8.62
CA LEU A 343 13.91 7.03 7.54
C LEU A 343 13.33 6.78 6.13
N GLN A 344 12.00 6.76 6.04
CA GLN A 344 11.26 6.56 4.81
C GLN A 344 11.11 7.89 4.08
N ARG A 345 11.66 7.95 2.86
CA ARG A 345 11.56 9.11 1.98
C ARG A 345 10.31 8.97 1.14
N THR A 346 9.49 10.01 1.08
CA THR A 346 8.19 10.00 0.38
C THR A 346 8.18 10.92 -0.81
#